data_AF-A0A0W0SP19-F1
#
_entry.id   AF-A0A0W0SP19-F1
#
_cell.length_a   1.000
_cell.length_b   1.000
_cell.length_c   1.000
_cell.angle_alpha   90.00
_cell.angle_beta   90.00
_cell.angle_gamma   90.00
#
_symmetry.space_group_name_H-M   'P 1'
#
loop_
_entity.id
_entity.type
_entity.pdbx_description
1 polymer ?
#
loop_
_entity_poly.entity_id
_entity_poly.type
_entity_poly.pdbx_seq_one_letter_code
_entity_poly.pdbx_strand_id
1 'polypeptide(L)'
;MPTIANFNAAPNKTSFLLKEDLDTQFYQQLNALSKKEREELAQNIVAQRDSNFPHLIEKLSRLCFADKGPLFIRGGSADFLGGILFELVRQKELAREESKTFAASFKARPTTLPLNYEFDKEVKAIFSLIKKVAQEYAATQKNENFVKNLWSNLANKIFNPLVLAANDLNLARNMQAVISNTEALNSYFEARLNDPEAYVQAIKEIKARIKEPWDLGGFAFFRGGVTTTLDGQTLRVPHRVAKMVDLIQEYESKTTHTEEETYKLYKDIQEYAQEALDSPRTAQKESTKVFYRALVNDSYLLNRKEVPLNDAARPLA
;
A
#
# COMPACT_ATOMS: atom_id res chain seq x y z
N MET A 1 21.46 -15.45 6.97
CA MET A 1 20.20 -15.22 7.69
C MET A 1 20.30 -13.90 8.43
N PRO A 2 19.28 -13.02 8.34
CA PRO A 2 19.28 -11.74 9.05
C PRO A 2 19.27 -11.95 10.57
N THR A 3 19.92 -11.05 11.31
CA THR A 3 19.96 -11.06 12.79
C THR A 3 19.61 -9.68 13.33
N ILE A 4 19.06 -9.61 14.55
CA ILE A 4 18.75 -8.34 15.22
C ILE A 4 20.01 -7.48 15.38
N ALA A 5 21.17 -8.09 15.64
CA ALA A 5 22.44 -7.37 15.72
C ALA A 5 22.79 -6.68 14.39
N ASN A 6 22.68 -7.39 13.27
CA ASN A 6 22.95 -6.84 11.94
C ASN A 6 21.93 -5.74 11.58
N PHE A 7 20.66 -5.96 11.92
CA PHE A 7 19.61 -4.96 11.73
C PHE A 7 19.88 -3.69 12.55
N ASN A 8 20.28 -3.82 13.80
CA ASN A 8 20.62 -2.69 14.67
C ASN A 8 21.88 -1.94 14.20
N ALA A 9 22.85 -2.64 13.63
CA ALA A 9 24.05 -2.04 13.04
C ALA A 9 23.80 -1.37 11.67
N ALA A 10 22.72 -1.73 10.97
CA ALA A 10 22.46 -1.21 9.63
C ALA A 10 22.19 0.31 9.64
N PRO A 11 22.81 1.11 8.74
CA PRO A 11 22.63 2.57 8.71
C PRO A 11 21.23 2.99 8.25
N ASN A 12 20.62 2.19 7.35
CA ASN A 12 19.25 2.40 6.87
C ASN A 12 18.41 1.15 7.17
N LYS A 13 17.44 1.30 8.08
CA LYS A 13 16.60 0.19 8.57
C LYS A 13 15.66 -0.31 7.47
N THR A 14 15.08 0.61 6.71
CA THR A 14 14.17 0.31 5.59
C THR A 14 14.87 -0.54 4.53
N SER A 15 16.07 -0.14 4.12
CA SER A 15 16.88 -0.86 3.13
C SER A 15 17.28 -2.26 3.61
N PHE A 16 17.64 -2.40 4.89
CA PHE A 16 17.97 -3.71 5.47
C PHE A 16 16.77 -4.65 5.41
N LEU A 17 15.60 -4.18 5.85
CA LEU A 17 14.38 -5.00 5.88
C LEU A 17 13.89 -5.38 4.47
N LEU A 18 14.23 -4.60 3.45
CA LEU A 18 13.88 -4.91 2.07
C LEU A 18 14.83 -5.93 1.42
N LYS A 19 16.15 -5.81 1.62
CA LYS A 19 17.17 -6.60 0.93
C LYS A 19 17.32 -8.02 1.43
N GLU A 20 17.08 -8.25 2.73
CA GLU A 20 17.28 -9.57 3.33
C GLU A 20 16.04 -10.45 3.16
N ASP A 21 16.25 -11.76 3.09
CA ASP A 21 15.19 -12.77 3.18
C ASP A 21 14.62 -12.78 4.60
N LEU A 22 13.72 -11.84 4.87
CA LEU A 22 12.98 -11.79 6.11
C LEU A 22 11.92 -12.88 6.11
N ASP A 23 11.94 -13.71 7.14
CA ASP A 23 10.93 -14.72 7.40
C ASP A 23 10.11 -14.38 8.65
N THR A 24 9.17 -15.25 9.00
CA THR A 24 8.33 -15.10 10.18
C THR A 24 9.14 -15.21 11.48
N GLN A 25 10.23 -15.98 11.50
CA GLN A 25 11.09 -16.11 12.67
C GLN A 25 11.80 -14.78 12.97
N PHE A 26 12.35 -14.12 11.96
CA PHE A 26 12.95 -12.79 12.13
C PHE A 26 11.89 -11.75 12.54
N TYR A 27 10.69 -11.79 11.96
CA TYR A 27 9.59 -10.92 12.37
C TYR A 27 9.22 -11.10 13.85
N GLN A 28 9.21 -12.34 14.35
CA GLN A 28 9.00 -12.63 15.78
C GLN A 28 10.13 -12.06 16.66
N GLN A 29 11.39 -12.10 16.20
CA GLN A 29 12.50 -11.46 16.91
C GLN A 29 12.30 -9.94 17.01
N LEU A 30 11.82 -9.28 15.94
CA LEU A 30 11.48 -7.86 15.96
C LEU A 30 10.38 -7.56 16.98
N ASN A 31 9.35 -8.42 17.08
CA ASN A 31 8.28 -8.28 18.07
C ASN A 31 8.75 -8.53 19.52
N ALA A 32 9.82 -9.31 19.70
CA ALA A 32 10.39 -9.60 21.01
C ALA A 32 11.24 -8.45 21.59
N LEU A 33 11.59 -7.45 20.78
CA LEU A 33 12.28 -6.24 21.24
C LEU A 33 11.45 -5.49 22.30
N SER A 34 12.15 -4.77 23.18
CA SER A 34 11.48 -3.95 24.19
C SER A 34 10.58 -2.89 23.54
N LYS A 35 9.57 -2.43 24.28
CA LYS A 35 8.65 -1.39 23.79
C LYS A 35 9.42 -0.16 23.30
N LYS A 36 10.39 0.31 24.09
CA LYS A 36 11.21 1.48 23.78
C LYS A 36 12.01 1.29 22.48
N GLU A 37 12.68 0.15 22.32
CA GLU A 37 13.44 -0.14 21.10
C GLU A 37 12.54 -0.16 19.86
N ARG A 38 11.34 -0.77 19.96
CA ARG A 38 10.38 -0.80 18.83
C ARG A 38 9.86 0.58 18.48
N GLU A 39 9.62 1.44 19.47
CA GLU A 39 9.21 2.84 19.26
C GLU A 39 10.32 3.66 18.58
N GLU A 40 11.56 3.53 19.04
CA GLU A 40 12.73 4.19 18.42
C GLU A 40 12.95 3.71 16.98
N LEU A 41 12.82 2.40 16.73
CA LEU A 41 12.92 1.83 15.39
C LEU A 41 11.79 2.30 14.47
N ALA A 42 10.55 2.37 14.97
CA ALA A 42 9.43 2.89 14.20
C ALA A 42 9.67 4.35 13.78
N GLN A 43 10.14 5.20 14.71
CA GLN A 43 10.51 6.59 14.42
C GLN A 43 11.59 6.67 13.33
N ASN A 44 12.65 5.89 13.47
CA ASN A 44 13.75 5.86 12.51
C ASN A 44 13.30 5.40 11.12
N ILE A 45 12.50 4.32 11.04
CA ILE A 45 11.98 3.78 9.78
C ILE A 45 11.09 4.81 9.09
N VAL A 46 10.18 5.43 9.83
CA VAL A 46 9.28 6.45 9.26
C VAL A 46 10.07 7.70 8.85
N ALA A 47 11.08 8.13 9.62
CA ALA A 47 11.92 9.28 9.26
C ALA A 47 12.80 9.02 8.01
N GLN A 48 13.27 7.78 7.83
CA GLN A 48 14.10 7.36 6.70
C GLN A 48 13.29 6.86 5.49
N ARG A 49 11.96 6.99 5.53
CA ARG A 49 11.08 6.43 4.50
C ARG A 49 11.29 7.09 3.14
N ASP A 50 11.38 6.27 2.11
CA ASP A 50 11.61 6.68 0.73
C ASP A 50 10.53 6.07 -0.20
N SER A 51 10.80 6.05 -1.50
CA SER A 51 9.95 5.43 -2.52
C SER A 51 9.65 3.94 -2.27
N ASN A 52 10.48 3.22 -1.50
CA ASN A 52 10.33 1.79 -1.23
C ASN A 52 9.52 1.48 0.04
N PHE A 53 9.15 2.49 0.82
CA PHE A 53 8.41 2.29 2.07
C PHE A 53 7.10 1.46 1.95
N PRO A 54 6.25 1.62 0.91
CA PRO A 54 5.07 0.78 0.68
C PRO A 54 5.45 -0.68 0.50
N HIS A 55 6.52 -0.96 -0.24
CA HIS A 55 6.99 -2.33 -0.43
C HIS A 55 7.45 -2.96 0.89
N LEU A 56 8.08 -2.16 1.76
CA LEU A 56 8.38 -2.58 3.13
C LEU A 56 7.09 -2.90 3.91
N ILE A 57 6.08 -2.02 3.86
CA ILE A 57 4.81 -2.25 4.55
C ILE A 57 4.10 -3.49 4.03
N GLU A 58 4.08 -3.72 2.71
CA GLU A 58 3.51 -4.92 2.11
C GLU A 58 4.22 -6.18 2.61
N LYS A 59 5.56 -6.20 2.56
CA LYS A 59 6.39 -7.31 3.02
C LYS A 59 6.14 -7.62 4.50
N LEU A 60 6.16 -6.60 5.36
CA LEU A 60 5.88 -6.76 6.79
C LEU A 60 4.44 -7.18 7.06
N SER A 61 3.48 -6.73 6.23
CA SER A 61 2.08 -7.13 6.35
C SER A 61 1.88 -8.60 6.03
N ARG A 62 2.53 -9.11 4.96
CA ARG A 62 2.56 -10.55 4.63
C ARG A 62 3.15 -11.37 5.78
N LEU A 63 4.28 -10.95 6.33
CA LEU A 63 4.90 -11.62 7.49
C LEU A 63 3.99 -11.60 8.73
N CYS A 64 3.36 -10.47 9.02
CA CYS A 64 2.43 -10.35 10.15
C CYS A 64 1.19 -11.23 9.97
N PHE A 65 0.59 -11.29 8.77
CA PHE A 65 -0.53 -12.19 8.49
C PHE A 65 -0.13 -13.66 8.52
N ALA A 66 1.08 -14.00 8.08
CA ALA A 66 1.61 -15.36 8.19
C ALA A 66 1.80 -15.79 9.66
N ASP A 67 2.28 -14.89 10.53
CA ASP A 67 2.55 -15.17 11.94
C ASP A 67 1.29 -15.11 12.82
N LYS A 68 0.41 -14.12 12.60
CA LYS A 68 -0.74 -13.80 13.47
C LYS A 68 -2.10 -14.16 12.87
N GLY A 69 -2.15 -14.56 11.60
CA GLY A 69 -3.40 -14.84 10.90
C GLY A 69 -4.35 -13.64 10.91
N PRO A 70 -5.67 -13.87 11.02
CA PRO A 70 -6.70 -12.82 11.04
C PRO A 70 -6.59 -11.80 12.19
N LEU A 71 -5.80 -12.09 13.22
CA LEU A 71 -5.56 -11.14 14.32
C LEU A 71 -4.62 -10.02 13.88
N PHE A 72 -3.76 -10.26 12.88
CA PHE A 72 -2.81 -9.27 12.36
C PHE A 72 -2.05 -8.59 13.53
N ILE A 73 -1.80 -7.28 13.43
CA ILE A 73 -1.12 -6.47 14.44
C ILE A 73 -1.83 -6.39 15.80
N ARG A 74 -3.01 -7.01 16.00
CA ARG A 74 -3.73 -7.01 17.28
C ARG A 74 -3.03 -7.83 18.36
N GLY A 75 -2.20 -8.82 17.99
CA GLY A 75 -1.56 -9.76 18.90
C GLY A 75 -0.62 -9.09 19.92
N GLY A 76 -1.13 -8.79 21.11
CA GLY A 76 -0.37 -8.22 22.23
C GLY A 76 -0.04 -6.73 22.06
N SER A 77 0.45 -6.04 23.09
CA SER A 77 0.87 -4.63 23.04
C SER A 77 2.11 -4.38 22.15
N ALA A 78 2.64 -5.42 21.49
CA ALA A 78 4.02 -5.49 21.08
C ALA A 78 4.30 -5.73 19.57
N ASP A 79 3.34 -5.51 18.68
CA ASP A 79 3.58 -5.71 17.25
C ASP A 79 4.46 -4.61 16.63
N PHE A 80 5.50 -5.03 15.90
CA PHE A 80 6.49 -4.17 15.26
C PHE A 80 5.91 -3.36 14.10
N LEU A 81 5.15 -4.00 13.20
CA LEU A 81 4.47 -3.29 12.11
C LEU A 81 3.45 -2.30 12.66
N GLY A 82 2.69 -2.70 13.69
CA GLY A 82 1.75 -1.82 14.38
C GLY A 82 2.41 -0.54 14.91
N GLY A 83 3.64 -0.63 15.42
CA GLY A 83 4.44 0.53 15.84
C GLY A 83 4.80 1.47 14.69
N ILE A 84 5.24 0.92 13.55
CA ILE A 84 5.56 1.69 12.34
C ILE A 84 4.32 2.42 11.81
N LEU A 85 3.18 1.72 11.73
CA LEU A 85 1.93 2.30 11.24
C LEU A 85 1.39 3.37 12.19
N PHE A 86 1.45 3.14 13.50
CA PHE A 86 1.10 4.15 14.49
C PHE A 86 1.96 5.41 14.33
N GLU A 87 3.28 5.25 14.23
CA GLU A 87 4.20 6.39 14.09
C GLU A 87 3.95 7.17 12.79
N LEU A 88 3.69 6.49 11.67
CA LEU A 88 3.32 7.12 10.40
C LEU A 88 2.09 8.02 10.59
N VAL A 89 1.01 7.47 11.15
CA VAL A 89 -0.24 8.23 11.35
C VAL A 89 -0.03 9.35 12.37
N ARG A 90 0.69 9.10 13.46
CA ARG A 90 1.00 10.10 14.50
C ARG A 90 1.73 11.31 13.92
N GLN A 91 2.73 11.13 13.06
CA GLN A 91 3.43 12.25 12.42
C GLN A 91 2.48 13.08 11.53
N LYS A 92 1.55 12.43 10.82
CA LYS A 92 0.54 13.14 10.00
C LYS A 92 -0.47 13.89 10.87
N GLU A 93 -0.87 13.32 11.99
CA GLU A 93 -1.76 13.98 12.95
C GLU A 93 -1.11 15.21 13.59
N LEU A 94 0.18 15.13 13.94
CA LEU A 94 0.92 16.27 14.50
C LEU A 94 1.12 17.43 13.52
N ALA A 95 1.11 17.16 12.21
CA ALA A 95 1.22 18.19 11.18
C ALA A 95 -0.11 18.90 10.87
N ARG A 96 -1.23 18.44 11.45
CA ARG A 96 -2.56 19.00 11.22
C ARG A 96 -2.91 20.06 12.25
N GLU A 97 -3.82 20.97 11.87
CA GLU A 97 -4.55 21.77 12.85
C GLU A 97 -5.25 20.85 13.86
N GLU A 98 -5.17 21.17 15.14
CA GLU A 98 -5.70 20.32 16.22
C GLU A 98 -7.17 19.92 15.98
N SER A 99 -8.00 20.87 15.53
CA SER A 99 -9.41 20.68 15.20
C SER A 99 -9.68 19.68 14.05
N LYS A 100 -8.66 19.38 13.23
CA LYS A 100 -8.72 18.44 12.10
C LYS A 100 -8.08 17.09 12.41
N THR A 101 -7.61 16.87 13.64
CA THR A 101 -7.09 15.58 14.08
C THR A 101 -8.22 14.58 14.33
N PHE A 102 -7.91 13.28 14.24
CA PHE A 102 -8.83 12.20 14.58
C PHE A 102 -9.25 12.31 16.04
N ALA A 103 -8.30 12.53 16.95
CA ALA A 103 -8.54 12.57 18.38
C ALA A 103 -9.49 13.72 18.76
N ALA A 104 -9.28 14.92 18.23
CA ALA A 104 -10.18 16.05 18.46
C ALA A 104 -11.58 15.80 17.86
N SER A 105 -11.63 15.28 16.63
CA SER A 105 -12.90 14.96 15.96
C SER A 105 -13.71 13.90 16.70
N PHE A 106 -13.04 12.87 17.21
CA PHE A 106 -13.66 11.81 18.01
C PHE A 106 -14.11 12.34 19.37
N LYS A 107 -13.30 13.16 20.04
CA LYS A 107 -13.68 13.79 21.33
C LYS A 107 -14.95 14.63 21.23
N ALA A 108 -15.19 15.28 20.10
CA ALA A 108 -16.42 16.04 19.87
C ALA A 108 -17.67 15.15 19.78
N ARG A 109 -17.55 13.87 19.38
CA ARG A 109 -18.63 12.89 19.24
C ARG A 109 -18.17 11.48 19.64
N PRO A 110 -17.94 11.23 20.93
CA PRO A 110 -17.12 10.10 21.38
C PRO A 110 -17.77 8.73 21.18
N THR A 111 -19.01 8.64 20.73
CA THR A 111 -19.73 7.38 20.48
C THR A 111 -19.78 6.97 19.01
N THR A 112 -19.28 7.81 18.10
CA THR A 112 -19.32 7.54 16.65
C THR A 112 -17.98 7.84 15.99
N LEU A 113 -17.70 7.17 14.87
CA LEU A 113 -16.50 7.47 14.09
C LEU A 113 -16.60 8.88 13.48
N PRO A 114 -15.51 9.66 13.47
CA PRO A 114 -15.55 11.04 13.01
C PRO A 114 -15.73 11.10 11.48
N LEU A 115 -16.96 11.42 11.05
CA LEU A 115 -17.30 11.39 9.62
C LEU A 115 -16.54 12.43 8.78
N ASN A 116 -16.18 13.56 9.39
CA ASN A 116 -15.46 14.64 8.69
C ASN A 116 -13.94 14.48 8.75
N TYR A 117 -13.44 13.40 9.37
CA TYR A 117 -12.02 13.11 9.39
C TYR A 117 -11.60 12.43 8.09
N GLU A 118 -10.60 13.01 7.44
CA GLU A 118 -10.00 12.51 6.21
C GLU A 118 -8.61 11.94 6.50
N PHE A 119 -8.36 10.71 6.05
CA PHE A 119 -7.01 10.14 6.10
C PHE A 119 -6.06 10.93 5.19
N ASP A 120 -4.80 11.08 5.64
CA ASP A 120 -3.73 11.59 4.78
C ASP A 120 -3.56 10.69 3.55
N LYS A 121 -3.19 11.26 2.39
CA LYS A 121 -3.04 10.52 1.14
C LYS A 121 -2.07 9.34 1.25
N GLU A 122 -0.95 9.52 1.96
CA GLU A 122 0.02 8.45 2.19
C GLU A 122 -0.57 7.34 3.08
N VAL A 123 -1.32 7.72 4.12
CA VAL A 123 -2.00 6.79 5.03
C VAL A 123 -3.07 5.98 4.30
N LYS A 124 -3.90 6.64 3.46
CA LYS A 124 -4.91 5.96 2.63
C LYS A 124 -4.27 4.86 1.80
N ALA A 125 -3.24 5.20 1.04
CA ALA A 125 -2.60 4.25 0.14
C ALA A 125 -1.92 3.10 0.89
N ILE A 126 -1.29 3.36 2.04
CA ILE A 126 -0.74 2.31 2.90
C ILE A 126 -1.83 1.38 3.43
N PHE A 127 -2.96 1.91 3.88
CA PHE A 127 -4.08 1.09 4.36
C PHE A 127 -4.72 0.28 3.22
N SER A 128 -4.86 0.85 2.02
CA SER A 128 -5.31 0.13 0.82
C SER A 128 -4.38 -1.02 0.46
N LEU A 129 -3.06 -0.83 0.58
CA LEU A 129 -2.08 -1.89 0.37
C LEU A 129 -2.22 -3.03 1.39
N ILE A 130 -2.38 -2.70 2.67
CA ILE A 130 -2.61 -3.72 3.72
C ILE A 130 -3.91 -4.48 3.45
N LYS A 131 -4.97 -3.80 3.01
CA LYS A 131 -6.24 -4.43 2.61
C LYS A 131 -6.04 -5.44 1.49
N LYS A 132 -5.29 -5.06 0.44
CA LYS A 132 -4.96 -5.96 -0.67
C LYS A 132 -4.29 -7.24 -0.17
N VAL A 133 -3.28 -7.12 0.70
CA VAL A 133 -2.62 -8.30 1.30
C VAL A 133 -3.61 -9.14 2.11
N ALA A 134 -4.49 -8.51 2.89
CA ALA A 134 -5.51 -9.23 3.66
C ALA A 134 -6.49 -10.01 2.77
N GLN A 135 -6.88 -9.43 1.63
CA GLN A 135 -7.76 -10.08 0.63
C GLN A 135 -7.08 -11.29 -0.02
N GLU A 136 -5.80 -11.18 -0.37
CA GLU A 136 -5.01 -12.30 -0.92
C GLU A 136 -4.92 -13.47 0.08
N TYR A 137 -4.68 -13.18 1.37
CA TYR A 137 -4.68 -14.21 2.41
C TYR A 137 -6.08 -14.80 2.63
N ALA A 138 -7.13 -13.97 2.62
CA ALA A 138 -8.51 -14.44 2.74
C ALA A 138 -8.87 -15.44 1.63
N ALA A 139 -8.47 -15.14 0.39
CA ALA A 139 -8.68 -16.02 -0.76
C ALA A 139 -7.86 -17.31 -0.65
N THR A 140 -6.57 -17.20 -0.35
CA THR A 140 -5.64 -18.34 -0.26
C THR A 140 -6.02 -19.31 0.86
N GLN A 141 -6.38 -18.77 2.03
CA GLN A 141 -6.73 -19.54 3.23
C GLN A 141 -8.22 -19.85 3.34
N LYS A 142 -9.04 -19.39 2.39
CA LYS A 142 -10.52 -19.48 2.41
C LYS A 142 -11.11 -18.99 3.74
N ASN A 143 -10.61 -17.85 4.24
CA ASN A 143 -10.98 -17.31 5.54
C ASN A 143 -11.22 -15.80 5.46
N GLU A 144 -12.48 -15.39 5.42
CA GLU A 144 -12.86 -13.97 5.30
C GLU A 144 -12.48 -13.13 6.53
N ASN A 145 -12.13 -13.77 7.66
CA ASN A 145 -11.76 -13.06 8.89
C ASN A 145 -10.51 -12.19 8.71
N PHE A 146 -9.63 -12.49 7.74
CA PHE A 146 -8.48 -11.64 7.42
C PHE A 146 -8.93 -10.22 7.03
N VAL A 147 -10.00 -10.09 6.24
CA VAL A 147 -10.55 -8.80 5.83
C VAL A 147 -11.53 -8.27 6.88
N LYS A 148 -12.43 -9.11 7.39
CA LYS A 148 -13.48 -8.70 8.34
C LYS A 148 -12.95 -8.01 9.59
N ASN A 149 -11.79 -8.45 10.10
CA ASN A 149 -11.19 -7.92 11.32
C ASN A 149 -10.15 -6.83 11.09
N LEU A 150 -9.74 -6.59 9.84
CA LEU A 150 -8.61 -5.72 9.51
C LEU A 150 -8.76 -4.32 10.12
N TRP A 151 -9.91 -3.70 9.89
CA TRP A 151 -10.15 -2.32 10.32
C TRP A 151 -10.28 -2.19 11.84
N SER A 152 -10.83 -3.19 12.53
CA SER A 152 -10.82 -3.24 14.00
C SER A 152 -9.39 -3.39 14.55
N ASN A 153 -8.57 -4.22 13.92
CA ASN A 153 -7.17 -4.41 14.34
C ASN A 153 -6.35 -3.12 14.16
N LEU A 154 -6.50 -2.44 13.02
CA LEU A 154 -5.86 -1.14 12.75
C LEU A 154 -6.38 -0.04 13.67
N ALA A 155 -7.70 0.09 13.84
CA ALA A 155 -8.32 1.06 14.74
C ALA A 155 -7.80 0.92 16.17
N ASN A 156 -7.71 -0.31 16.66
CA ASN A 156 -7.20 -0.59 18.00
C ASN A 156 -5.72 -0.24 18.18
N LYS A 157 -4.88 -0.44 17.15
CA LYS A 157 -3.44 -0.21 17.25
C LYS A 157 -3.00 1.20 16.94
N ILE A 158 -3.72 1.89 16.08
CA ILE A 158 -3.32 3.18 15.54
C ILE A 158 -4.13 4.30 16.18
N PHE A 159 -5.45 4.18 16.14
CA PHE A 159 -6.33 5.28 16.52
C PHE A 159 -6.65 5.31 18.01
N ASN A 160 -6.78 4.15 18.66
CA ASN A 160 -7.00 4.09 20.10
C ASN A 160 -5.88 4.79 20.89
N PRO A 161 -4.58 4.56 20.64
CA PRO A 161 -3.52 5.28 21.35
C PRO A 161 -3.52 6.80 21.13
N LEU A 162 -3.93 7.28 19.94
CA LEU A 162 -4.08 8.73 19.67
C LEU A 162 -5.16 9.35 20.55
N VAL A 163 -6.25 8.62 20.77
CA VAL A 163 -7.36 9.05 21.62
C VAL A 163 -6.98 8.96 23.11
N LEU A 164 -6.26 7.89 23.50
CA LEU A 164 -5.83 7.65 24.88
C LEU A 164 -4.81 8.67 25.40
N ALA A 165 -4.04 9.30 24.51
CA ALA A 165 -3.13 10.38 24.90
C ALA A 165 -3.83 11.56 25.61
N ALA A 166 -5.17 11.65 25.52
CA ALA A 166 -5.98 12.62 26.24
C ALA A 166 -6.25 12.29 27.72
N ASN A 167 -5.82 11.12 28.23
CA ASN A 167 -6.05 10.64 29.60
C ASN A 167 -7.53 10.61 30.06
N ASP A 168 -8.47 10.39 29.13
CA ASP A 168 -9.90 10.32 29.41
C ASP A 168 -10.41 8.86 29.33
N LEU A 169 -10.75 8.29 30.48
CA LEU A 169 -11.24 6.90 30.61
C LEU A 169 -12.59 6.66 29.92
N ASN A 170 -13.47 7.68 29.85
CA ASN A 170 -14.75 7.53 29.16
C ASN A 170 -14.53 7.53 27.65
N LEU A 171 -13.62 8.39 27.17
CA LEU A 171 -13.23 8.43 25.77
C LEU A 171 -12.58 7.10 25.32
N ALA A 172 -11.71 6.53 26.16
CA ALA A 172 -11.13 5.19 25.98
C ALA A 172 -12.20 4.10 25.82
N ARG A 173 -13.19 4.08 26.74
CA ARG A 173 -14.28 3.09 26.71
C ARG A 173 -15.11 3.22 25.45
N ASN A 174 -15.44 4.45 25.06
CA ASN A 174 -16.26 4.67 23.86
C ASN A 174 -15.50 4.31 22.58
N MET A 175 -14.20 4.61 22.50
CA MET A 175 -13.36 4.16 21.39
C MET A 175 -13.33 2.63 21.28
N GLN A 176 -13.23 1.93 22.41
CA GLN A 176 -13.27 0.47 22.42
C GLN A 176 -14.63 -0.09 21.96
N ALA A 177 -15.74 0.58 22.31
CA ALA A 177 -17.07 0.20 21.85
C ALA A 177 -17.19 0.36 20.32
N VAL A 178 -16.69 1.47 19.77
CA VAL A 178 -16.61 1.71 18.32
C VAL A 178 -15.72 0.66 17.63
N ILE A 179 -14.56 0.35 18.19
CA ILE A 179 -13.63 -0.67 17.66
C ILE A 179 -14.26 -2.06 17.60
N SER A 180 -15.16 -2.36 18.52
CA SER A 180 -15.84 -3.65 18.60
C SER A 180 -16.99 -3.77 17.57
N ASN A 181 -17.47 -2.66 17.02
CA ASN A 181 -18.42 -2.66 15.92
C ASN A 181 -17.69 -2.77 14.57
N THR A 182 -17.35 -4.01 14.20
CA THR A 182 -16.59 -4.31 12.98
C THR A 182 -17.30 -3.85 11.70
N GLU A 183 -18.63 -3.93 11.64
CA GLU A 183 -19.39 -3.53 10.45
C GLU A 183 -19.31 -2.01 10.21
N ALA A 184 -19.57 -1.21 11.25
CA ALA A 184 -19.46 0.24 11.16
C ALA A 184 -18.04 0.70 10.83
N LEU A 185 -17.03 0.05 11.41
CA LEU A 185 -15.63 0.31 11.07
C LEU A 185 -15.32 -0.03 9.62
N ASN A 186 -15.79 -1.18 9.13
CA ASN A 186 -15.57 -1.56 7.75
C ASN A 186 -16.17 -0.52 6.82
N SER A 187 -17.45 -0.18 6.97
CA SER A 187 -18.08 0.87 6.17
C SER A 187 -17.34 2.22 6.26
N TYR A 188 -16.85 2.59 7.44
CA TYR A 188 -16.11 3.84 7.64
C TYR A 188 -14.78 3.89 6.87
N PHE A 189 -13.98 2.83 6.97
CA PHE A 189 -12.67 2.75 6.30
C PHE A 189 -12.86 2.61 4.80
N GLU A 190 -13.77 1.76 4.33
CA GLU A 190 -14.05 1.58 2.91
C GLU A 190 -14.42 2.90 2.23
N ALA A 191 -15.33 3.67 2.82
CA ALA A 191 -15.73 4.98 2.30
C ALA A 191 -14.59 6.02 2.25
N ARG A 192 -13.52 5.85 3.03
CA ARG A 192 -12.40 6.81 3.11
C ARG A 192 -11.13 6.37 2.38
N LEU A 193 -11.01 5.07 2.14
CA LEU A 193 -9.92 4.49 1.34
C LEU A 193 -10.25 4.50 -0.15
N ASN A 194 -11.53 4.52 -0.48
CA ASN A 194 -11.97 4.86 -1.83
C ASN A 194 -11.77 6.37 -2.00
N ASP A 195 -10.72 6.74 -2.72
CA ASP A 195 -10.47 8.11 -3.18
C ASP A 195 -10.59 8.12 -4.71
N PRO A 196 -11.80 8.33 -5.24
CA PRO A 196 -12.06 8.25 -6.67
C PRO A 196 -11.17 9.21 -7.45
N GLU A 197 -10.91 10.39 -6.90
CA GLU A 197 -10.04 11.39 -7.51
C GLU A 197 -8.58 10.90 -7.63
N ALA A 198 -8.09 10.17 -6.62
CA ALA A 198 -6.75 9.57 -6.70
C ALA A 198 -6.67 8.52 -7.82
N TYR A 199 -7.70 7.68 -7.99
CA TYR A 199 -7.74 6.72 -9.09
C TYR A 199 -7.84 7.41 -10.45
N VAL A 200 -8.68 8.44 -10.59
CA VAL A 200 -8.77 9.26 -11.82
C VAL A 200 -7.40 9.87 -12.16
N GLN A 201 -6.72 10.45 -11.18
CA GLN A 201 -5.41 11.05 -11.39
C GLN A 201 -4.34 10.00 -11.74
N ALA A 202 -4.34 8.84 -11.07
CA ALA A 202 -3.44 7.74 -11.38
C ALA A 202 -3.66 7.23 -12.81
N ILE A 203 -4.91 7.02 -13.23
CA ILE A 203 -5.25 6.62 -14.61
C ILE A 203 -4.74 7.67 -15.61
N LYS A 204 -4.88 8.96 -15.31
CA LYS A 204 -4.35 10.04 -16.15
C LYS A 204 -2.83 10.00 -16.26
N GLU A 205 -2.11 9.74 -15.18
CA GLU A 205 -0.65 9.61 -15.18
C GLU A 205 -0.17 8.36 -15.92
N ILE A 206 -0.85 7.23 -15.73
CA ILE A 206 -0.62 6.00 -16.49
C ILE A 206 -0.81 6.27 -17.99
N LYS A 207 -1.91 6.93 -18.35
CA LYS A 207 -2.21 7.32 -19.74
C LYS A 207 -1.13 8.22 -20.32
N ALA A 208 -0.62 9.18 -19.54
CA ALA A 208 0.49 10.04 -19.95
C ALA A 208 1.78 9.24 -20.18
N ARG A 209 2.12 8.32 -19.26
CA ARG A 209 3.29 7.44 -19.40
C ARG A 209 3.21 6.55 -20.63
N ILE A 210 2.02 6.03 -20.96
CA ILE A 210 1.80 5.17 -22.14
C ILE A 210 2.11 5.89 -23.45
N LYS A 211 1.88 7.22 -23.51
CA LYS A 211 2.16 8.03 -24.71
C LYS A 211 3.64 8.26 -24.96
N GLU A 212 4.50 8.01 -23.98
CA GLU A 212 5.94 8.11 -24.16
C GLU A 212 6.48 6.98 -25.06
N PRO A 213 7.63 7.18 -25.74
CA PRO A 213 8.22 6.14 -26.57
C PRO A 213 8.57 4.87 -25.78
N TRP A 214 8.22 3.71 -26.34
CA TRP A 214 8.54 2.42 -25.76
C TRP A 214 9.80 1.81 -26.40
N ASP A 215 10.72 1.33 -25.58
CA ASP A 215 11.76 0.41 -26.04
C ASP A 215 11.16 -0.98 -26.22
N LEU A 216 11.02 -1.40 -27.48
CA LEU A 216 10.39 -2.66 -27.86
C LEU A 216 11.47 -3.62 -28.37
N GLY A 217 11.52 -4.83 -27.80
CA GLY A 217 12.34 -5.89 -28.35
C GLY A 217 11.88 -6.31 -29.75
N GLY A 218 12.81 -6.70 -30.61
CA GLY A 218 12.54 -7.25 -31.93
C GLY A 218 13.25 -8.58 -32.12
N PHE A 219 12.70 -9.44 -32.97
CA PHE A 219 13.37 -10.66 -33.45
C PHE A 219 13.45 -10.59 -34.97
N ALA A 220 14.68 -10.59 -35.49
CA ALA A 220 14.97 -10.40 -36.92
C ALA A 220 14.22 -9.17 -37.51
N PHE A 221 13.39 -9.38 -38.53
CA PHE A 221 12.67 -8.31 -39.24
C PHE A 221 11.37 -7.87 -38.55
N PHE A 222 10.95 -8.53 -37.46
CA PHE A 222 9.75 -8.18 -36.72
C PHE A 222 10.09 -7.23 -35.56
N ARG A 223 9.69 -5.96 -35.70
CA ARG A 223 9.62 -5.04 -34.56
C ARG A 223 8.55 -5.57 -33.60
N GLY A 224 8.88 -5.81 -32.33
CA GLY A 224 7.88 -6.21 -31.35
C GLY A 224 6.85 -5.12 -31.06
N GLY A 225 5.88 -5.46 -30.21
CA GLY A 225 4.76 -4.59 -29.85
C GLY A 225 3.65 -4.56 -30.90
N VAL A 226 2.57 -3.88 -30.55
CA VAL A 226 1.37 -3.70 -31.39
C VAL A 226 1.08 -2.22 -31.54
N THR A 227 0.47 -1.88 -32.67
CA THR A 227 -0.04 -0.53 -32.91
C THR A 227 -1.40 -0.40 -32.23
N THR A 228 -1.59 0.67 -31.46
CA THR A 228 -2.88 1.08 -30.88
C THR A 228 -3.05 2.59 -31.07
N THR A 229 -4.24 3.11 -30.75
CA THR A 229 -4.53 4.54 -30.80
C THR A 229 -4.93 5.00 -29.41
N LEU A 230 -4.39 6.11 -28.92
CA LEU A 230 -4.76 6.72 -27.64
C LEU A 230 -4.85 8.23 -27.81
N ASP A 231 -6.01 8.83 -27.51
CA ASP A 231 -6.30 10.26 -27.77
C ASP A 231 -6.00 10.70 -29.20
N GLY A 232 -6.34 9.87 -30.18
CA GLY A 232 -6.08 10.13 -31.60
C GLY A 232 -4.62 9.96 -32.04
N GLN A 233 -3.69 9.68 -31.12
CA GLN A 233 -2.30 9.39 -31.44
C GLN A 233 -2.10 7.90 -31.69
N THR A 234 -1.52 7.54 -32.84
CA THR A 234 -1.08 6.16 -33.12
C THR A 234 0.23 5.87 -32.38
N LEU A 235 0.21 4.86 -31.51
CA LEU A 235 1.33 4.45 -30.68
C LEU A 235 1.72 3.00 -30.98
N ARG A 236 3.01 2.67 -30.90
CA ARG A 236 3.46 1.28 -30.87
C ARG A 236 3.89 0.93 -29.44
N VAL A 237 3.16 0.01 -28.81
CA VAL A 237 3.30 -0.29 -27.38
C VAL A 237 3.42 -1.81 -27.17
N PRO A 238 3.89 -2.28 -25.99
CA PRO A 238 3.84 -3.70 -25.65
C PRO A 238 2.40 -4.25 -25.66
N HIS A 239 2.21 -5.53 -25.98
CA HIS A 239 0.87 -6.14 -26.07
C HIS A 239 -0.01 -5.93 -24.82
N ARG A 240 0.56 -6.08 -23.62
CA ARG A 240 -0.19 -5.89 -22.36
C ARG A 240 -0.54 -4.42 -22.12
N VAL A 241 0.32 -3.49 -22.58
CA VAL A 241 0.01 -2.06 -22.55
C VAL A 241 -1.14 -1.74 -23.51
N ALA A 242 -1.18 -2.36 -24.69
CA ALA A 242 -2.32 -2.20 -25.59
C ALA A 242 -3.63 -2.66 -24.96
N LYS A 243 -3.63 -3.75 -24.17
CA LYS A 243 -4.80 -4.18 -23.40
C LYS A 243 -5.22 -3.16 -22.33
N MET A 244 -4.26 -2.52 -21.67
CA MET A 244 -4.55 -1.42 -20.74
C MET A 244 -5.13 -0.20 -21.48
N VAL A 245 -4.66 0.09 -22.69
CA VAL A 245 -5.23 1.15 -23.55
C VAL A 245 -6.68 0.81 -23.90
N ASP A 246 -6.96 -0.42 -24.33
CA ASP A 246 -8.32 -0.87 -24.64
C ASP A 246 -9.26 -0.65 -23.44
N LEU A 247 -8.83 -1.02 -22.22
CA LEU A 247 -9.59 -0.79 -20.99
C LEU A 247 -9.87 0.70 -20.72
N ILE A 248 -8.85 1.55 -20.86
CA ILE A 248 -8.97 3.00 -20.64
C ILE A 248 -9.98 3.59 -21.65
N GLN A 249 -9.89 3.19 -22.91
CA GLN A 249 -10.80 3.70 -23.95
C GLN A 249 -12.23 3.21 -23.77
N GLU A 250 -12.41 1.95 -23.41
CA GLU A 250 -13.74 1.41 -23.09
C GLU A 250 -14.37 2.19 -21.94
N TYR A 251 -13.61 2.42 -20.87
CA TYR A 251 -14.05 3.26 -19.76
C TYR A 251 -14.38 4.68 -20.22
N GLU A 252 -13.48 5.38 -20.92
CA GLU A 252 -13.68 6.77 -21.39
C GLU A 252 -14.83 6.92 -22.39
N SER A 253 -15.23 5.85 -23.08
CA SER A 253 -16.38 5.86 -23.99
C SER A 253 -17.74 5.95 -23.30
N LYS A 254 -17.79 5.69 -21.97
CA LYS A 254 -19.01 5.81 -21.16
C LYS A 254 -19.37 7.27 -20.91
N THR A 255 -20.66 7.57 -20.89
CA THR A 255 -21.19 8.93 -20.65
C THR A 255 -21.04 9.39 -19.20
N THR A 256 -21.02 8.44 -18.26
CA THR A 256 -20.84 8.71 -16.83
C THR A 256 -19.92 7.64 -16.25
N HIS A 257 -19.05 8.05 -15.34
CA HIS A 257 -18.14 7.16 -14.63
C HIS A 257 -18.47 7.16 -13.15
N THR A 258 -18.74 5.99 -12.60
CA THR A 258 -18.90 5.81 -11.16
C THR A 258 -17.54 5.59 -10.49
N GLU A 259 -17.50 5.81 -9.17
CA GLU A 259 -16.32 5.54 -8.35
C GLU A 259 -15.90 4.07 -8.44
N GLU A 260 -16.87 3.15 -8.41
CA GLU A 260 -16.66 1.71 -8.52
C GLU A 260 -16.06 1.31 -9.87
N GLU A 261 -16.56 1.89 -10.97
CA GLU A 261 -15.99 1.65 -12.30
C GLU A 261 -14.57 2.18 -12.43
N THR A 262 -14.27 3.32 -11.80
CA THR A 262 -12.92 3.92 -11.81
C THR A 262 -11.94 3.03 -11.06
N TYR A 263 -12.35 2.55 -9.87
CA TYR A 263 -11.59 1.59 -9.09
C TYR A 263 -11.37 0.29 -9.87
N LYS A 264 -12.44 -0.25 -10.47
CA LYS A 264 -12.38 -1.47 -11.27
C LYS A 264 -11.41 -1.33 -12.44
N LEU A 265 -11.49 -0.24 -13.21
CA LEU A 265 -10.55 0.03 -14.30
C LEU A 265 -9.10 0.00 -13.80
N TYR A 266 -8.81 0.69 -12.70
CA TYR A 266 -7.47 0.71 -12.15
C TYR A 266 -6.99 -0.70 -11.74
N LYS A 267 -7.86 -1.51 -11.12
CA LYS A 267 -7.55 -2.91 -10.78
C LYS A 267 -7.33 -3.79 -12.00
N ASP A 268 -8.18 -3.68 -13.01
CA ASP A 268 -8.03 -4.44 -14.26
C ASP A 268 -6.69 -4.07 -14.97
N ILE A 269 -6.24 -2.80 -14.89
CA ILE A 269 -4.90 -2.38 -15.36
C ILE A 269 -3.79 -3.07 -14.55
N GLN A 270 -3.92 -3.12 -13.21
CA GLN A 270 -2.93 -3.80 -12.36
C GLN A 270 -2.85 -5.30 -12.65
N GLU A 271 -3.98 -5.96 -12.91
CA GLU A 271 -4.02 -7.37 -13.26
C GLU A 271 -3.24 -7.67 -14.54
N TYR A 272 -3.39 -6.86 -15.59
CA TYR A 272 -2.58 -7.00 -16.81
C TYR A 272 -1.10 -6.74 -16.58
N ALA A 273 -0.75 -5.84 -15.65
CA ALA A 273 0.64 -5.59 -15.28
C ALA A 273 1.24 -6.80 -14.55
N GLN A 274 0.49 -7.38 -13.61
CA GLN A 274 0.88 -8.58 -12.88
C GLN A 274 1.05 -9.77 -13.82
N GLU A 275 0.07 -10.03 -14.71
CA GLU A 275 0.16 -11.09 -15.74
C GLU A 275 1.42 -10.92 -16.62
N ALA A 276 1.79 -9.68 -16.93
CA ALA A 276 2.98 -9.39 -17.72
C ALA A 276 4.31 -9.65 -16.98
N LEU A 277 4.31 -9.58 -15.65
CA LEU A 277 5.45 -9.89 -14.80
C LEU A 277 5.56 -11.40 -14.54
N ASP A 278 4.43 -12.07 -14.33
CA ASP A 278 4.38 -13.51 -14.05
C ASP A 278 4.65 -14.35 -15.30
N SER A 279 4.21 -13.86 -16.47
CA SER A 279 4.39 -14.52 -17.76
C SER A 279 5.04 -13.57 -18.79
N PRO A 280 6.34 -13.25 -18.60
CA PRO A 280 7.03 -12.28 -19.44
C PRO A 280 7.23 -12.85 -20.85
N ARG A 281 7.01 -12.01 -21.87
CA ARG A 281 7.31 -12.38 -23.26
C ARG A 281 8.82 -12.39 -23.51
N THR A 282 9.27 -13.23 -24.43
CA THR A 282 10.69 -13.49 -24.78
C THR A 282 11.54 -12.23 -25.03
N ALA A 283 10.94 -11.12 -25.44
CA ALA A 283 11.64 -9.88 -25.76
C ALA A 283 11.22 -8.69 -24.87
N GLN A 284 10.62 -8.94 -23.70
CA GLN A 284 10.21 -7.88 -22.77
C GLN A 284 11.44 -7.16 -22.20
N LYS A 285 11.49 -5.83 -22.39
CA LYS A 285 12.57 -4.95 -21.95
C LYS A 285 12.43 -4.58 -20.47
N GLU A 286 13.54 -4.24 -19.82
CA GLU A 286 13.52 -3.85 -18.40
C GLU A 286 12.70 -2.58 -18.16
N SER A 287 12.77 -1.59 -19.05
CA SER A 287 11.93 -0.39 -19.00
C SER A 287 10.43 -0.71 -18.94
N THR A 288 10.01 -1.77 -19.63
CA THR A 288 8.61 -2.24 -19.61
C THR A 288 8.28 -2.94 -18.29
N LYS A 289 9.21 -3.72 -17.73
CA LYS A 289 9.03 -4.34 -16.41
C LYS A 289 8.95 -3.29 -15.29
N VAL A 290 9.77 -2.25 -15.35
CA VAL A 290 9.72 -1.12 -14.39
C VAL A 290 8.33 -0.49 -14.38
N PHE A 291 7.76 -0.23 -15.56
CA PHE A 291 6.39 0.27 -15.66
C PHE A 291 5.36 -0.68 -15.01
N TYR A 292 5.43 -1.99 -15.28
CA TYR A 292 4.52 -2.95 -14.66
C TYR A 292 4.68 -3.05 -13.14
N ARG A 293 5.91 -3.05 -12.63
CA ARG A 293 6.16 -3.03 -11.18
C ARG A 293 5.61 -1.75 -10.56
N ALA A 294 5.74 -0.60 -11.22
CA ALA A 294 5.18 0.66 -10.75
C ALA A 294 3.65 0.61 -10.65
N LEU A 295 2.98 0.00 -11.63
CA LEU A 295 1.53 -0.25 -11.59
C LEU A 295 1.13 -1.19 -10.44
N VAL A 296 1.77 -2.36 -10.33
CA VAL A 296 1.46 -3.37 -9.29
C VAL A 296 1.70 -2.84 -7.87
N ASN A 297 2.70 -1.97 -7.72
CA ASN A 297 3.10 -1.36 -6.45
C ASN A 297 2.44 0.00 -6.19
N ASP A 298 1.37 0.35 -6.91
CA ASP A 298 0.57 1.57 -6.70
C ASP A 298 1.35 2.88 -6.77
N SER A 299 2.46 2.92 -7.53
CA SER A 299 3.32 4.12 -7.61
C SER A 299 2.58 5.34 -8.16
N TYR A 300 1.62 5.12 -9.06
CA TYR A 300 0.76 6.14 -9.67
C TYR A 300 -0.36 6.63 -8.76
N LEU A 301 -0.83 5.81 -7.81
CA LEU A 301 -1.75 6.28 -6.76
C LEU A 301 -1.03 7.07 -5.66
N LEU A 302 0.25 6.77 -5.47
CA LEU A 302 1.09 7.32 -4.43
C LEU A 302 1.84 8.60 -4.86
N ASN A 303 1.66 9.08 -6.09
CA ASN A 303 2.42 10.18 -6.71
C ASN A 303 3.96 10.00 -6.58
N ARG A 304 4.47 8.77 -6.70
CA ARG A 304 5.90 8.47 -6.58
C ARG A 304 6.53 8.49 -7.97
N LYS A 305 7.51 9.38 -8.19
CA LYS A 305 8.35 9.34 -9.41
C LYS A 305 9.03 7.97 -9.52
N GLU A 306 9.03 7.40 -10.72
CA GLU A 306 9.67 6.10 -11.02
C GLU A 306 11.13 6.12 -10.51
N VAL A 307 11.49 5.17 -9.63
CA VAL A 307 12.88 4.94 -9.26
C VAL A 307 13.40 3.78 -10.11
N PRO A 308 14.37 4.02 -11.00
CA PRO A 308 15.04 2.94 -11.71
C PRO A 308 15.73 2.05 -10.66
N LEU A 309 15.43 0.75 -10.65
CA LEU A 309 16.26 -0.21 -9.95
C LEU A 309 17.62 -0.23 -10.66
N ASN A 310 18.65 0.27 -9.99
CA ASN A 310 20.03 0.21 -10.49
C ASN A 310 20.42 -1.26 -10.70
N ASP A 311 20.73 -1.61 -11.95
CA ASP A 311 21.49 -2.81 -12.32
C ASP A 311 22.90 -2.73 -11.74
N ALA A 312 23.04 -3.04 -10.45
CA ALA A 312 24.34 -3.15 -9.78
C ALA A 312 24.42 -4.47 -9.01
N ALA A 313 24.29 -5.57 -9.75
CA ALA A 313 24.82 -6.87 -9.38
C ALA A 313 25.32 -7.57 -10.66
N ARG A 314 26.34 -6.99 -11.29
CA ARG A 314 27.26 -7.81 -12.10
C ARG A 314 28.19 -8.51 -11.12
N PRO A 315 28.29 -9.85 -11.14
CA PRO A 315 29.41 -10.50 -10.48
C PRO A 315 30.69 -10.04 -11.18
N LEU A 316 31.65 -9.54 -10.39
CA LEU A 316 33.01 -9.37 -10.87
C LEU A 316 33.52 -10.76 -11.25
N ALA A 317 33.84 -10.93 -12.54
CA ALA A 317 34.80 -11.91 -12.99
C ALA A 317 36.21 -11.34 -12.77
#